data_AF-A0A109FLV8-F1
#
_entry.id   AF-A0A109FLV8-F1
#
_cell.length_a   1.000
_cell.length_b   1.000
_cell.length_c   1.000
_cell.angle_alpha   90.00
_cell.angle_beta   90.00
_cell.angle_gamma   90.00
#
_symmetry.space_group_name_H-M   'P 1'
#
loop_
_entity.id
_entity.type
_entity.pdbx_description
1 polymer ?
#
loop_
_entity_poly.entity_id
_entity_poly.type
_entity_poly.pdbx_seq_one_letter_code
_entity_poly.pdbx_strand_id
1 'polypeptide(L)'
;MSLPTPSPAAYLPAATVSPSLVMTPASTDDSHAKESYFIYGPPSPPPLLTPAQGLEQDRRASPQPSTKRAKWAAAVSSAADWNAVQLVWWAALPLVLYLVALILALVVLFGTAEYYSFMSVTQNSGNGRLDYYVLNSCAISPGTTQRYCESPAIRADFLPSLTRISDYLPGLSSVKLPFFSHQTTAIFVSATVLLAASFAVYLPLWTLAYFPRARVLPKPVVRFVRYHARRLFDLAGILVFVSFILHVTIGLGYQLYLIGFRDDFKRWLQFGAYSIGAAKVDWVARLGNGFQLVWVGCACEALLVIAVKVSLHNGLDERVEWPAGGDSKEQY
;
A
#
# COMPACT_ATOMS: atom_id res chain seq x y z
N MET A 1 8.07 41.68 -46.14
CA MET A 1 8.61 40.37 -46.53
C MET A 1 7.60 39.32 -46.11
N SER A 2 7.06 38.66 -47.11
CA SER A 2 5.95 37.71 -47.10
C SER A 2 6.35 36.38 -46.46
N LEU A 3 5.50 35.91 -45.55
CA LEU A 3 5.38 34.50 -45.15
C LEU A 3 5.14 33.61 -46.38
N PRO A 4 5.71 32.39 -46.41
CA PRO A 4 5.15 31.32 -47.22
C PRO A 4 4.68 30.15 -46.36
N THR A 5 3.37 29.93 -46.38
CA THR A 5 2.67 28.63 -46.39
C THR A 5 1.48 28.81 -47.35
N PRO A 6 0.83 27.75 -47.90
CA PRO A 6 0.96 26.31 -47.64
C PRO A 6 1.07 25.47 -48.95
N SER A 7 1.29 24.15 -48.90
CA SER A 7 0.28 23.08 -49.10
C SER A 7 0.98 21.83 -49.71
N PRO A 8 0.29 20.71 -50.02
CA PRO A 8 -0.15 19.65 -49.11
C PRO A 8 0.34 18.25 -49.56
N ALA A 9 -0.01 17.22 -48.78
CA ALA A 9 -0.08 15.82 -49.19
C ALA A 9 1.23 15.07 -49.53
N ALA A 10 1.73 14.35 -48.53
CA ALA A 10 2.27 13.01 -48.75
C ALA A 10 1.73 12.10 -47.64
N TYR A 11 0.56 11.53 -47.92
CA TYR A 11 0.03 10.34 -47.24
C TYR A 11 1.03 9.19 -47.39
N LEU A 12 1.28 8.44 -46.30
CA LEU A 12 1.63 7.01 -46.26
C LEU A 12 1.72 6.58 -44.76
N PRO A 13 1.49 5.30 -44.42
CA PRO A 13 0.25 4.90 -43.79
C PRO A 13 0.40 4.52 -42.31
N ALA A 14 -0.72 4.59 -41.60
CA ALA A 14 -0.89 3.94 -40.30
C ALA A 14 -0.72 2.42 -40.46
N ALA A 15 0.34 1.87 -39.88
CA ALA A 15 0.45 0.44 -39.62
C ALA A 15 -0.34 0.11 -38.34
N THR A 16 -1.66 0.02 -38.49
CA THR A 16 -2.52 -0.74 -37.58
C THR A 16 -2.17 -2.22 -37.72
N VAL A 17 -1.46 -2.77 -36.74
CA VAL A 17 -1.43 -4.23 -36.53
C VAL A 17 -2.41 -4.52 -35.40
N SER A 18 -3.64 -4.83 -35.81
CA SER A 18 -4.61 -5.52 -34.98
C SER A 18 -4.33 -7.02 -35.09
N PRO A 19 -4.19 -7.78 -34.00
CA PRO A 19 -4.53 -9.18 -34.03
C PRO A 19 -6.06 -9.28 -33.88
N SER A 20 -6.74 -9.41 -35.01
CA SER A 20 -8.09 -9.95 -35.08
C SER A 20 -8.04 -11.42 -34.67
N LEU A 21 -8.36 -11.72 -33.41
CA LEU A 21 -8.72 -13.07 -33.01
C LEU A 21 -10.22 -13.25 -33.26
N VAL A 22 -10.48 -13.90 -34.38
CA VAL A 22 -11.78 -14.38 -34.83
C VAL A 22 -12.42 -15.19 -33.70
N MET A 23 -13.55 -14.69 -33.22
CA MET A 23 -14.53 -15.43 -32.43
C MET A 23 -15.24 -16.41 -33.37
N THR A 24 -15.05 -17.71 -33.14
CA THR A 24 -16.04 -18.73 -33.47
C THR A 24 -16.12 -19.73 -32.33
N PRO A 25 -17.33 -20.23 -32.00
CA PRO A 25 -17.63 -20.88 -30.73
C PRO A 25 -17.33 -22.39 -30.80
N ALA A 26 -16.68 -22.91 -29.77
CA ALA A 26 -16.71 -24.33 -29.42
C ALA A 26 -17.26 -24.39 -27.99
N SER A 27 -18.57 -24.60 -27.88
CA SER A 27 -19.16 -25.87 -27.41
C SER A 27 -18.63 -26.28 -26.03
N THR A 28 -19.48 -26.04 -25.03
CA THR A 28 -19.85 -26.97 -23.94
C THR A 28 -18.89 -28.12 -23.62
N ASP A 29 -18.65 -28.27 -22.32
CA ASP A 29 -17.92 -29.35 -21.62
C ASP A 29 -16.42 -29.15 -21.47
N ASP A 30 -16.05 -28.46 -20.39
CA ASP A 30 -14.83 -28.79 -19.62
C ASP A 30 -15.09 -28.48 -18.14
N SER A 31 -16.06 -29.19 -17.59
CA SER A 31 -16.29 -29.33 -16.16
C SER A 31 -15.50 -30.52 -15.61
N HIS A 32 -14.20 -30.64 -15.89
CA HIS A 32 -13.36 -31.65 -15.24
C HIS A 32 -11.91 -31.15 -15.10
N ALA A 33 -11.34 -31.44 -13.93
CA ALA A 33 -9.93 -31.25 -13.53
C ALA A 33 -9.47 -29.85 -13.06
N LYS A 34 -10.11 -29.32 -12.01
CA LYS A 34 -9.34 -28.77 -10.89
C LYS A 34 -9.40 -29.78 -9.75
N GLU A 35 -8.40 -30.65 -9.71
CA GLU A 35 -8.23 -31.60 -8.62
C GLU A 35 -7.94 -30.84 -7.32
N SER A 36 -8.96 -30.77 -6.48
CA SER A 36 -8.86 -30.38 -5.08
C SER A 36 -7.93 -31.35 -4.36
N TYR A 37 -6.82 -30.85 -3.79
CA TYR A 37 -5.87 -31.62 -2.98
C TYR A 37 -6.41 -32.11 -1.63
N PHE A 38 -7.73 -32.17 -1.45
CA PHE A 38 -8.37 -32.78 -0.29
C PHE A 38 -8.90 -34.16 -0.67
N ILE A 39 -8.07 -35.18 -0.42
CA ILE A 39 -8.50 -36.58 -0.46
C ILE A 39 -9.42 -36.80 0.75
N TYR A 40 -10.73 -36.67 0.52
CA TYR A 40 -11.75 -37.36 1.28
C TYR A 40 -12.56 -38.17 0.28
N GLY A 41 -12.35 -39.49 0.27
CA GLY A 41 -13.18 -40.40 -0.52
C GLY A 41 -14.65 -40.33 -0.09
N PRO A 42 -15.60 -40.64 -0.99
CA PRO A 42 -17.01 -40.62 -0.66
C PRO A 42 -17.33 -41.65 0.44
N PRO A 43 -18.24 -41.36 1.39
CA PRO A 43 -18.63 -42.30 2.42
C PRO A 43 -19.34 -43.50 1.78
N SER A 44 -18.89 -44.70 2.09
CA SER A 44 -19.58 -45.94 1.77
C SER A 44 -20.96 -45.98 2.44
N PRO A 45 -22.01 -46.49 1.76
CA PRO A 45 -23.32 -46.63 2.38
C PRO A 45 -23.27 -47.71 3.49
N PRO A 46 -24.02 -47.53 4.60
CA PRO A 46 -24.07 -48.54 5.65
C PRO A 46 -24.80 -49.81 5.16
N PRO A 47 -24.39 -51.00 5.61
CA PRO A 47 -25.08 -52.23 5.24
C PRO A 47 -26.47 -52.28 5.87
N LEU A 48 -27.46 -52.72 5.08
CA LEU A 48 -28.80 -53.10 5.55
C LEU A 48 -28.69 -54.19 6.62
N LEU A 49 -28.96 -53.86 7.88
CA LEU A 49 -29.14 -54.81 8.96
C LEU A 49 -30.64 -55.11 9.13
N THR A 50 -30.97 -56.39 9.03
CA THR A 50 -32.31 -56.96 9.22
C THR A 50 -32.76 -56.91 10.69
N PRO A 51 -34.09 -56.89 10.96
CA PRO A 51 -34.65 -56.58 12.28
C PRO A 51 -34.62 -57.77 13.26
N ALA A 52 -33.48 -58.46 13.38
CA ALA A 52 -33.31 -59.63 14.24
C ALA A 52 -32.10 -59.53 15.21
N GLN A 53 -31.42 -58.39 15.30
CA GLN A 53 -30.31 -58.19 16.25
C GLN A 53 -30.63 -57.20 17.39
N GLY A 54 -31.90 -56.81 17.54
CA GLY A 54 -32.35 -55.82 18.53
C GLY A 54 -32.56 -56.32 19.96
N LEU A 55 -32.08 -57.52 20.34
CA LEU A 55 -32.47 -58.13 21.63
C LEU A 55 -31.34 -58.69 22.50
N GLU A 56 -30.07 -58.53 22.13
CA GLU A 56 -28.96 -59.14 22.89
C GLU A 56 -27.88 -58.17 23.41
N GLN A 57 -28.05 -56.85 23.18
CA GLN A 57 -27.07 -55.83 23.58
C GLN A 57 -27.57 -54.91 24.70
N ASP A 58 -28.49 -55.40 25.55
CA ASP A 58 -29.08 -54.64 26.66
C ASP A 58 -28.74 -55.20 28.06
N ARG A 59 -27.70 -56.04 28.18
CA ARG A 59 -27.40 -56.76 29.43
C ARG A 59 -26.00 -56.60 30.03
N ARG A 60 -25.28 -55.51 29.72
CA ARG A 60 -24.08 -55.11 30.50
C ARG A 60 -24.08 -53.62 30.81
N ALA A 61 -24.95 -53.24 31.73
CA ALA A 61 -24.83 -51.98 32.45
C ALA A 61 -23.76 -52.11 33.55
N SER A 62 -22.68 -51.34 33.42
CA SER A 62 -21.78 -50.95 34.52
C SER A 62 -21.52 -49.44 34.42
N PRO A 63 -21.33 -48.74 35.55
CA PRO A 63 -21.76 -47.36 35.71
C PRO A 63 -20.80 -46.33 35.10
N GLN A 64 -21.38 -45.30 34.47
CA GLN A 64 -20.71 -44.10 33.99
C GLN A 64 -20.04 -43.31 35.15
N PRO A 65 -18.76 -42.93 35.05
CA PRO A 65 -18.24 -41.80 35.80
C PRO A 65 -18.47 -40.50 35.02
N SER A 66 -19.17 -39.57 35.68
CA SER A 66 -19.48 -38.17 35.33
C SER A 66 -18.70 -37.52 34.15
N THR A 67 -19.43 -37.27 33.07
CA THR A 67 -19.00 -36.64 31.79
C THR A 67 -18.65 -35.14 31.86
N LYS A 68 -18.52 -34.56 33.05
CA LYS A 68 -18.12 -33.14 33.19
C LYS A 68 -16.60 -32.96 33.27
N ARG A 69 -15.86 -33.82 33.97
CA ARG A 69 -14.40 -33.68 34.09
C ARG A 69 -13.63 -34.01 32.82
N ALA A 70 -14.13 -34.96 32.01
CA ALA A 70 -13.52 -35.31 30.72
C ALA A 70 -13.63 -34.18 29.68
N LYS A 71 -14.74 -33.42 29.68
CA LYS A 71 -14.89 -32.23 28.82
C LYS A 71 -13.98 -31.08 29.25
N TRP A 72 -13.71 -30.93 30.55
CA TRP A 72 -12.75 -29.95 31.04
C TRP A 72 -11.30 -30.38 30.79
N ALA A 73 -10.96 -31.67 30.89
CA ALA A 73 -9.63 -32.16 30.53
C ALA A 73 -9.33 -32.03 29.02
N ALA A 74 -10.34 -32.21 28.16
CA ALA A 74 -10.23 -31.96 26.72
C ALA A 74 -10.23 -30.46 26.36
N ALA A 75 -10.78 -29.59 27.22
CA ALA A 75 -10.70 -28.13 27.06
C ALA A 75 -9.38 -27.55 27.62
N VAL A 76 -8.75 -28.23 28.59
CA VAL A 76 -7.47 -27.85 29.21
C VAL A 76 -6.27 -28.44 28.46
N SER A 77 -6.47 -29.43 27.58
CA SER A 77 -5.48 -29.82 26.56
C SER A 77 -5.45 -28.84 25.38
N SER A 78 -5.79 -27.57 25.60
CA SER A 78 -5.45 -26.47 24.70
C SER A 78 -3.93 -26.23 24.77
N ALA A 79 -3.15 -27.21 24.30
CA ALA A 79 -1.99 -26.84 23.54
C ALA A 79 -2.56 -25.98 22.42
N ALA A 80 -2.40 -24.65 22.53
CA ALA A 80 -2.70 -23.74 21.45
C ALA A 80 -2.10 -24.37 20.20
N ASP A 81 -2.94 -24.72 19.24
CA ASP A 81 -2.53 -25.46 18.06
C ASP A 81 -1.55 -24.55 17.32
N TRP A 82 -0.26 -24.73 17.59
CA TRP A 82 0.79 -23.77 17.22
C TRP A 82 0.83 -23.56 15.71
N ASN A 83 0.40 -24.57 14.96
CA ASN A 83 0.18 -24.51 13.51
C ASN A 83 -0.91 -23.51 13.12
N ALA A 84 -2.02 -23.44 13.86
CA ALA A 84 -3.08 -22.46 13.64
C ALA A 84 -2.62 -21.05 14.00
N VAL A 85 -1.87 -20.89 15.10
CA VAL A 85 -1.28 -19.59 15.50
C VAL A 85 -0.28 -19.11 14.45
N GLN A 86 0.61 -19.99 13.99
CA GLN A 86 1.59 -19.70 12.94
C GLN A 86 0.91 -19.32 11.64
N LEU A 87 -0.16 -20.01 11.24
CA LEU A 87 -0.93 -19.69 10.03
C LEU A 87 -1.60 -18.32 10.13
N VAL A 88 -2.20 -17.97 11.28
CA VAL A 88 -2.78 -16.64 11.52
C VAL A 88 -1.71 -15.55 11.56
N TRP A 89 -0.52 -15.85 12.08
CA TRP A 89 0.61 -14.91 12.08
C TRP A 89 1.10 -14.59 10.67
N TRP A 90 1.34 -15.60 9.84
CA TRP A 90 1.70 -15.41 8.44
C TRP A 90 0.57 -14.77 7.63
N ALA A 91 -0.67 -15.08 7.97
CA ALA A 91 -1.84 -14.43 7.40
C ALA A 91 -1.97 -12.94 7.76
N ALA A 92 -1.42 -12.50 8.90
CA ALA A 92 -1.43 -11.11 9.30
C ALA A 92 -0.36 -10.27 8.57
N LEU A 93 0.60 -10.91 7.90
CA LEU A 93 1.70 -10.23 7.21
C LEU A 93 1.22 -9.13 6.23
N PRO A 94 0.20 -9.36 5.37
CA PRO A 94 -0.30 -8.31 4.48
C PRO A 94 -0.88 -7.12 5.27
N LEU A 95 -1.58 -7.36 6.38
CA LEU A 95 -2.08 -6.27 7.22
C LEU A 95 -0.94 -5.47 7.86
N VAL A 96 0.09 -6.14 8.35
CA VAL A 96 1.28 -5.46 8.90
C VAL A 96 1.96 -4.61 7.83
N LEU A 97 2.13 -5.15 6.62
CA LEU A 97 2.70 -4.40 5.50
C LEU A 97 1.85 -3.17 5.13
N TYR A 98 0.51 -3.30 5.13
CA TYR A 98 -0.39 -2.15 4.91
C TYR A 98 -0.19 -1.06 5.96
N LEU A 99 -0.15 -1.45 7.23
CA LEU A 99 0.03 -0.51 8.34
C LEU A 99 1.39 0.18 8.25
N VAL A 100 2.46 -0.57 7.99
CA VAL A 100 3.81 -0.02 7.84
C VAL A 100 3.86 0.95 6.64
N ALA A 101 3.33 0.56 5.48
CA ALA A 101 3.30 1.42 4.29
C ALA A 101 2.49 2.70 4.53
N LEU A 102 1.31 2.59 5.15
CA LEU A 102 0.46 3.75 5.49
C LEU A 102 1.14 4.68 6.49
N ILE A 103 1.74 4.12 7.56
CA ILE A 103 2.46 4.93 8.55
C ILE A 103 3.63 5.65 7.89
N LEU A 104 4.42 4.96 7.06
CA LEU A 104 5.54 5.58 6.34
C LEU A 104 5.06 6.69 5.39
N ALA A 105 3.98 6.46 4.64
CA ALA A 105 3.40 7.48 3.77
C ALA A 105 2.91 8.71 4.55
N LEU A 106 2.26 8.50 5.70
CA LEU A 106 1.82 9.59 6.59
C LEU A 106 3.01 10.33 7.22
N VAL A 107 4.05 9.62 7.64
CA VAL A 107 5.30 10.22 8.15
C VAL A 107 5.98 11.04 7.05
N VAL A 108 5.95 10.60 5.81
CA VAL A 108 6.50 11.37 4.68
C VAL A 108 5.66 12.62 4.38
N LEU A 109 4.33 12.53 4.46
CA LEU A 109 3.44 13.66 4.20
C LEU A 109 3.52 14.74 5.28
N PHE A 110 3.48 14.33 6.56
CA PHE A 110 3.31 15.25 7.69
C PHE A 110 4.56 15.40 8.56
N GLY A 111 5.57 14.54 8.37
CA GLY A 111 6.79 14.57 9.15
C GLY A 111 7.60 15.83 8.87
N THR A 112 7.94 16.55 9.94
CA THR A 112 8.78 17.75 9.88
C THR A 112 10.14 17.53 10.53
N ALA A 113 10.53 16.28 10.79
CA ALA A 113 11.80 15.97 11.44
C ALA A 113 12.99 16.31 10.52
N GLU A 114 14.04 16.90 11.08
CA GLU A 114 15.21 17.37 10.33
C GLU A 114 15.91 16.27 9.52
N TYR A 115 15.94 15.04 10.04
CA TYR A 115 16.59 13.89 9.41
C TYR A 115 15.85 13.37 8.18
N TYR A 116 14.55 13.67 8.04
CA TYR A 116 13.69 13.14 6.97
C TYR A 116 13.28 14.19 5.93
N SER A 117 14.03 15.29 5.83
CA SER A 117 13.85 16.24 4.72
C SER A 117 14.11 15.56 3.37
N PHE A 118 13.44 16.02 2.32
CA PHE A 118 13.69 15.58 0.94
C PHE A 118 14.89 16.30 0.34
N MET A 119 15.03 17.57 0.69
CA MET A 119 16.16 18.39 0.34
C MET A 119 16.47 19.31 1.52
N SER A 120 17.74 19.58 1.73
CA SER A 120 18.19 20.56 2.70
C SER A 120 19.20 21.50 2.07
N VAL A 121 19.08 22.79 2.33
CA VAL A 121 20.08 23.81 1.98
C VAL A 121 20.68 24.28 3.29
N THR A 122 21.95 23.92 3.51
CA THR A 122 22.65 24.15 4.78
C THR A 122 23.82 25.09 4.57
N GLN A 123 24.06 25.93 5.56
CA GLN A 123 25.26 26.76 5.66
C GLN A 123 26.45 25.90 6.14
N ASN A 124 27.63 26.03 5.53
CA ASN A 124 28.82 25.27 5.94
C ASN A 124 29.49 25.87 7.18
N SER A 125 29.56 27.21 7.28
CA SER A 125 30.22 27.91 8.38
C SER A 125 29.29 28.30 9.54
N GLY A 126 28.01 27.92 9.50
CA GLY A 126 27.00 28.34 10.46
C GLY A 126 25.89 27.31 10.67
N ASN A 127 24.83 27.74 11.35
CA ASN A 127 23.65 26.93 11.67
C ASN A 127 22.44 27.23 10.77
N GLY A 128 22.61 28.10 9.77
CA GLY A 128 21.58 28.41 8.79
C GLY A 128 21.16 27.16 8.01
N ARG A 129 19.85 26.89 7.97
CA ARG A 129 19.34 25.66 7.35
C ARG A 129 17.92 25.84 6.82
N LEU A 130 17.68 25.33 5.63
CA LEU A 130 16.37 25.29 4.99
C LEU A 130 16.05 23.84 4.60
N ASP A 131 15.06 23.24 5.24
CA ASP A 131 14.60 21.90 4.98
C ASP A 131 13.29 21.94 4.17
N TYR A 132 13.24 21.15 3.11
CA TYR A 132 12.06 20.96 2.26
C TYR A 132 11.40 19.62 2.54
N TYR A 133 10.09 19.66 2.74
CA TYR A 133 9.21 18.50 2.90
C TYR A 133 8.14 18.48 1.80
N VAL A 134 7.29 17.45 1.78
CA VAL A 134 6.25 17.29 0.75
C VAL A 134 5.15 18.36 0.86
N LEU A 135 4.76 18.71 2.10
CA LEU A 135 3.66 19.64 2.36
C LEU A 135 4.09 20.98 2.95
N ASN A 136 5.33 21.11 3.41
CA ASN A 136 5.81 22.33 4.04
C ASN A 136 7.33 22.48 3.94
N SER A 137 7.84 23.55 4.53
CA SER A 137 9.26 23.78 4.75
C SER A 137 9.53 24.22 6.16
N CYS A 138 10.76 24.01 6.60
CA CYS A 138 11.26 24.55 7.85
C CYS A 138 12.58 25.28 7.63
N ALA A 139 12.75 26.40 8.30
CA ALA A 139 13.93 27.24 8.24
C ALA A 139 14.52 27.48 9.64
N ILE A 140 15.84 27.51 9.71
CA ILE A 140 16.62 28.02 10.84
C ILE A 140 17.43 29.20 10.31
N SER A 141 17.17 30.39 10.84
CA SER A 141 17.92 31.59 10.45
C SER A 141 19.36 31.49 10.98
N PRO A 142 20.37 31.89 10.21
CA PRO A 142 21.75 31.99 10.70
C PRO A 142 21.83 32.76 12.02
N GLY A 143 22.61 32.25 12.97
CA GLY A 143 22.79 32.85 14.30
C GLY A 143 21.66 32.57 15.29
N THR A 144 20.61 31.84 14.90
CA THR A 144 19.48 31.48 15.77
C THR A 144 19.39 29.96 15.92
N THR A 145 18.85 29.47 17.04
CA THR A 145 18.53 28.04 17.22
C THR A 145 17.05 27.74 16.95
N GLN A 146 16.25 28.77 16.69
CA GLN A 146 14.81 28.63 16.54
C GLN A 146 14.48 28.13 15.14
N ARG A 147 13.81 26.98 15.10
CA ARG A 147 13.33 26.35 13.89
C ARG A 147 11.89 26.76 13.65
N TYR A 148 11.64 27.35 12.49
CA TYR A 148 10.31 27.77 12.07
C TYR A 148 9.83 26.91 10.92
N CYS A 149 8.71 26.24 11.12
CA CYS A 149 8.08 25.43 10.09
C CYS A 149 6.81 26.12 9.61
N GLU A 150 6.65 26.17 8.29
CA GLU A 150 5.41 26.62 7.67
C GLU A 150 4.32 25.55 7.84
N SER A 151 3.07 26.03 7.82
CA SER A 151 1.92 25.15 7.94
C SER A 151 1.83 24.21 6.73
N PRO A 152 1.51 22.91 6.92
CA PRO A 152 1.30 21.99 5.81
C PRO A 152 0.23 22.50 4.84
N ALA A 153 0.56 22.58 3.56
CA ALA A 153 -0.36 22.97 2.52
C ALA A 153 -0.18 22.11 1.26
N ILE A 154 -1.29 21.79 0.58
CA ILE A 154 -1.27 21.11 -0.72
C ILE A 154 -0.52 21.96 -1.76
N ARG A 155 -0.65 23.29 -1.63
CA ARG A 155 0.18 24.28 -2.29
C ARG A 155 1.20 24.77 -1.28
N ALA A 156 2.28 24.01 -1.11
CA ALA A 156 3.33 24.39 -0.20
C ALA A 156 3.99 25.69 -0.71
N ASP A 157 3.85 26.76 0.06
CA ASP A 157 4.57 28.01 -0.17
C ASP A 157 5.87 27.98 0.62
N PHE A 158 6.98 28.08 -0.10
CA PHE A 158 8.33 28.01 0.45
C PHE A 158 8.94 29.40 0.60
N LEU A 159 8.29 30.42 0.05
CA LEU A 159 8.75 31.80 0.10
C LEU A 159 8.94 32.30 1.55
N PRO A 160 8.03 32.01 2.51
CA PRO A 160 8.20 32.47 3.89
C PRO A 160 9.39 31.84 4.63
N SER A 161 9.67 30.55 4.38
CA SER A 161 10.86 29.89 4.95
C SER A 161 12.14 30.43 4.31
N LEU A 162 12.07 30.76 3.03
CA LEU A 162 13.18 31.31 2.29
C LEU A 162 13.53 32.73 2.73
N THR A 163 12.55 33.62 2.90
CA THR A 163 12.80 35.02 3.29
C THR A 163 13.55 35.12 4.61
N ARG A 164 13.29 34.19 5.54
CA ARG A 164 14.01 34.09 6.83
C ARG A 164 15.50 33.80 6.70
N ILE A 165 15.94 33.25 5.57
CA ILE A 165 17.36 32.94 5.29
C ILE A 165 17.91 33.86 4.19
N SER A 166 17.04 34.55 3.46
CA SER A 166 17.36 35.27 2.22
C SER A 166 18.35 36.42 2.38
N ASP A 167 18.44 37.06 3.54
CA ASP A 167 19.46 38.09 3.78
C ASP A 167 20.89 37.52 3.72
N TYR A 168 21.02 36.19 3.85
CA TYR A 168 22.28 35.44 3.80
C TYR A 168 22.44 34.54 2.57
N LEU A 169 21.36 34.31 1.81
CA LEU A 169 21.33 33.52 0.58
C LEU A 169 21.17 34.46 -0.62
N PRO A 170 22.06 34.49 -1.63
CA PRO A 170 21.89 35.35 -2.81
C PRO A 170 20.50 35.16 -3.41
N GLY A 171 19.66 36.20 -3.39
CA GLY A 171 18.21 36.14 -3.69
C GLY A 171 17.82 35.60 -5.07
N LEU A 172 18.75 35.43 -6.00
CA LEU A 172 18.55 34.79 -7.31
C LEU A 172 18.62 33.25 -7.26
N SER A 173 19.32 32.69 -6.28
CA SER A 173 19.49 31.22 -6.14
C SER A 173 18.23 30.54 -5.57
N SER A 174 17.33 31.33 -5.01
CA SER A 174 16.21 30.89 -4.21
C SER A 174 14.84 31.05 -4.88
N VAL A 175 14.68 32.01 -5.80
CA VAL A 175 13.42 32.19 -6.56
C VAL A 175 13.13 31.01 -7.51
N LYS A 176 14.17 30.23 -7.87
CA LYS A 176 14.02 29.04 -8.71
C LYS A 176 13.86 27.75 -7.91
N LEU A 177 13.59 27.83 -6.61
CA LEU A 177 13.39 26.64 -5.78
C LEU A 177 12.19 25.81 -6.29
N PRO A 178 12.30 24.47 -6.34
CA PRO A 178 11.59 23.62 -7.30
C PRO A 178 10.07 23.46 -7.15
N PHE A 179 9.40 24.18 -6.25
CA PHE A 179 8.11 23.72 -5.73
C PHE A 179 6.87 24.47 -6.20
N PHE A 180 6.94 25.12 -7.35
CA PHE A 180 5.73 25.33 -8.15
C PHE A 180 5.20 24.03 -8.81
N SER A 181 5.75 22.85 -8.48
CA SER A 181 5.14 21.58 -8.87
C SER A 181 3.91 21.28 -8.01
N HIS A 182 2.76 21.85 -8.41
CA HIS A 182 1.44 21.47 -7.90
C HIS A 182 1.15 19.97 -7.99
N GLN A 183 1.90 19.23 -8.82
CA GLN A 183 1.64 17.85 -9.14
C GLN A 183 2.19 16.89 -8.08
N THR A 184 3.38 17.13 -7.52
CA THR A 184 4.05 16.15 -6.62
C THR A 184 3.22 15.87 -5.37
N THR A 185 2.75 16.92 -4.71
CA THR A 185 1.93 16.80 -3.49
C THR A 185 0.59 16.14 -3.75
N ALA A 186 -0.10 16.53 -4.84
CA ALA A 186 -1.39 15.96 -5.21
C ALA A 186 -1.27 14.47 -5.54
N ILE A 187 -0.23 14.07 -6.26
CA ILE A 187 0.02 12.67 -6.59
C ILE A 187 0.32 11.88 -5.30
N PHE A 188 1.11 12.42 -4.36
CA PHE A 188 1.48 11.70 -3.14
C PHE A 188 0.27 11.48 -2.23
N VAL A 189 -0.57 12.52 -2.08
CA VAL A 189 -1.84 12.42 -1.34
C VAL A 189 -2.77 11.42 -2.02
N SER A 190 -2.88 11.46 -3.35
CA SER A 190 -3.74 10.51 -4.09
C SER A 190 -3.27 9.05 -3.92
N ALA A 191 -1.97 8.80 -3.96
CA ALA A 191 -1.38 7.49 -3.73
C ALA A 191 -1.68 6.99 -2.31
N THR A 192 -1.49 7.85 -1.30
CA THR A 192 -1.78 7.53 0.10
C THR A 192 -3.27 7.23 0.32
N VAL A 193 -4.17 7.99 -0.33
CA VAL A 193 -5.62 7.74 -0.28
C VAL A 193 -5.99 6.42 -0.94
N LEU A 194 -5.39 6.07 -2.08
CA LEU A 194 -5.61 4.78 -2.73
C LEU A 194 -5.12 3.62 -1.87
N LEU A 195 -3.97 3.75 -1.22
CA LEU A 195 -3.47 2.76 -0.26
C LEU A 195 -4.43 2.57 0.91
N ALA A 196 -4.93 3.68 1.49
CA ALA A 196 -5.89 3.65 2.59
C ALA A 196 -7.23 3.04 2.19
N ALA A 197 -7.72 3.37 0.99
CA ALA A 197 -8.93 2.78 0.42
C ALA A 197 -8.75 1.27 0.22
N SER A 198 -7.60 0.84 -0.30
CA SER A 198 -7.28 -0.57 -0.45
C SER A 198 -7.24 -1.31 0.89
N PHE A 199 -6.61 -0.71 1.90
CA PHE A 199 -6.59 -1.27 3.25
C PHE A 199 -8.01 -1.42 3.83
N ALA A 200 -8.86 -0.41 3.65
CA ALA A 200 -10.25 -0.44 4.11
C ALA A 200 -11.08 -1.54 3.42
N VAL A 201 -10.80 -1.86 2.15
CA VAL A 201 -11.44 -2.98 1.42
C VAL A 201 -10.85 -4.32 1.84
N TYR A 202 -9.54 -4.41 2.07
CA TYR A 202 -8.86 -5.65 2.42
C TYR A 202 -9.14 -6.09 3.87
N LEU A 203 -9.27 -5.15 4.81
CA LEU A 203 -9.53 -5.44 6.21
C LEU A 203 -10.75 -6.35 6.45
N PRO A 204 -11.96 -6.05 5.92
CA PRO A 204 -13.12 -6.92 6.11
C PRO A 204 -12.92 -8.30 5.46
N LEU A 205 -12.28 -8.38 4.28
CA LEU A 205 -11.97 -9.65 3.63
C LEU A 205 -11.07 -10.53 4.50
N TRP A 206 -10.00 -9.95 5.05
CA TRP A 206 -9.10 -10.65 5.96
C TRP A 206 -9.85 -11.10 7.23
N THR A 207 -10.65 -10.23 7.84
CA THR A 207 -11.38 -10.60 9.07
C THR A 207 -12.37 -11.74 8.84
N LEU A 208 -13.06 -11.78 7.70
CA LEU A 208 -14.01 -12.85 7.39
C LEU A 208 -13.31 -14.16 7.00
N ALA A 209 -12.13 -14.09 6.37
CA ALA A 209 -11.37 -15.27 5.99
C ALA A 209 -10.86 -16.05 7.21
N TYR A 210 -10.42 -15.34 8.26
CA TYR A 210 -9.81 -15.96 9.46
C TYR A 210 -10.76 -16.02 10.65
N PHE A 211 -11.75 -15.12 10.73
CA PHE A 211 -12.73 -15.06 11.81
C PHE A 211 -14.17 -15.00 11.26
N PRO A 212 -14.65 -16.05 10.57
CA PRO A 212 -15.93 -16.03 9.86
C PRO A 212 -17.16 -15.85 10.77
N ARG A 213 -17.02 -16.13 12.08
CA ARG A 213 -18.07 -16.04 13.11
C ARG A 213 -17.93 -14.82 14.03
N ALA A 214 -16.92 -13.97 13.82
CA ALA A 214 -16.74 -12.79 14.66
C ALA A 214 -17.85 -11.76 14.39
N ARG A 215 -18.56 -11.32 15.44
CA ARG A 215 -19.61 -10.29 15.37
C ARG A 215 -19.06 -8.86 15.21
N VAL A 216 -17.83 -8.72 14.70
CA VAL A 216 -17.14 -7.45 14.57
C VAL A 216 -17.73 -6.62 13.43
N LEU A 217 -18.22 -7.27 12.37
CA LEU A 217 -18.77 -6.60 11.18
C LEU A 217 -20.32 -6.57 11.19
N PRO A 218 -20.94 -5.46 10.76
CA PRO A 218 -22.39 -5.39 10.56
C PRO A 218 -22.86 -6.42 9.52
N LYS A 219 -24.02 -7.05 9.76
CA LYS A 219 -24.65 -8.01 8.84
C LYS A 219 -24.71 -7.56 7.35
N PRO A 220 -25.08 -6.30 7.01
CA PRO A 220 -25.11 -5.89 5.59
C PRO A 220 -23.72 -5.88 4.95
N VAL A 221 -22.69 -5.50 5.69
CA VAL A 221 -21.29 -5.50 5.22
C VAL A 221 -20.83 -6.93 4.97
N VAL A 222 -21.14 -7.85 5.87
CA VAL A 222 -20.79 -9.27 5.71
C VAL A 222 -21.42 -9.86 4.45
N ARG A 223 -22.73 -9.62 4.22
CA ARG A 223 -23.41 -10.10 2.99
C ARG A 223 -22.77 -9.54 1.73
N PHE A 224 -22.50 -8.24 1.70
CA PHE A 224 -21.86 -7.59 0.56
C PHE A 224 -20.46 -8.15 0.28
N VAL A 225 -19.64 -8.29 1.33
CA VAL A 225 -18.26 -8.77 1.21
C VAL A 225 -18.21 -10.23 0.79
N ARG A 226 -19.09 -11.09 1.30
CA ARG A 226 -19.18 -12.49 0.85
C ARG A 226 -19.62 -12.60 -0.61
N TYR A 227 -20.66 -11.86 -1.00
CA TYR A 227 -21.19 -11.92 -2.38
C TYR A 227 -20.21 -11.39 -3.43
N HIS A 228 -19.34 -10.45 -3.06
CA HIS A 228 -18.36 -9.84 -3.96
C HIS A 228 -16.90 -10.17 -3.60
N ALA A 229 -16.64 -11.23 -2.83
CA ALA A 229 -15.33 -11.52 -2.25
C ALA A 229 -14.19 -11.45 -3.28
N ARG A 230 -14.31 -12.20 -4.38
CA ARG A 230 -13.32 -12.23 -5.47
C ARG A 230 -13.10 -10.85 -6.10
N ARG A 231 -14.17 -10.12 -6.42
CA ARG A 231 -14.09 -8.78 -7.02
C ARG A 231 -13.45 -7.77 -6.07
N LEU A 232 -13.71 -7.88 -4.77
CA LEU A 232 -13.13 -7.00 -3.75
C LEU A 232 -11.64 -7.28 -3.53
N PHE A 233 -11.21 -8.54 -3.59
CA PHE A 233 -9.78 -8.87 -3.58
C PHE A 233 -9.05 -8.34 -4.81
N ASP A 234 -9.64 -8.48 -6.00
CA ASP A 234 -9.08 -7.90 -7.23
C ASP A 234 -9.04 -6.36 -7.16
N LEU A 235 -10.11 -5.73 -6.66
CA LEU A 235 -10.17 -4.28 -6.45
C LEU A 235 -9.07 -3.82 -5.48
N ALA A 236 -8.91 -4.47 -4.34
CA ALA A 236 -7.84 -4.16 -3.38
C ALA A 236 -6.45 -4.30 -4.06
N GLY A 237 -6.22 -5.40 -4.78
CA GLY A 237 -4.97 -5.60 -5.52
C GLY A 237 -4.69 -4.48 -6.53
N ILE A 238 -5.70 -4.05 -7.30
CA ILE A 238 -5.59 -2.94 -8.26
C ILE A 238 -5.31 -1.62 -7.54
N LEU A 239 -6.01 -1.32 -6.45
CA LEU A 239 -5.82 -0.07 -5.70
C LEU A 239 -4.41 0.04 -5.11
N VAL A 240 -3.88 -1.03 -4.49
CA VAL A 240 -2.47 -1.05 -4.04
C VAL A 240 -1.53 -0.92 -5.22
N PHE A 241 -1.78 -1.62 -6.33
CA PHE A 241 -0.89 -1.56 -7.48
C PHE A 241 -0.81 -0.16 -8.09
N VAL A 242 -1.93 0.54 -8.21
CA VAL A 242 -1.95 1.93 -8.66
C VAL A 242 -1.25 2.84 -7.65
N SER A 243 -1.52 2.69 -6.35
CA SER A 243 -0.79 3.40 -5.28
C SER A 243 0.73 3.22 -5.42
N PHE A 244 1.17 1.98 -5.57
CA PHE A 244 2.57 1.62 -5.73
C PHE A 244 3.21 2.33 -6.92
N ILE A 245 2.57 2.29 -8.08
CA ILE A 245 3.07 2.99 -9.28
C ILE A 245 3.21 4.48 -9.01
N LEU A 246 2.23 5.10 -8.36
CA LEU A 246 2.28 6.54 -8.06
C LEU A 246 3.41 6.87 -7.06
N HIS A 247 3.57 6.09 -5.99
CA HIS A 247 4.66 6.28 -5.04
C HIS A 247 6.03 6.05 -5.66
N VAL A 248 6.20 5.06 -6.54
CA VAL A 248 7.45 4.84 -7.28
C VAL A 248 7.72 5.99 -8.25
N THR A 249 6.69 6.45 -8.96
CA THR A 249 6.81 7.56 -9.93
C THR A 249 7.25 8.83 -9.23
N ILE A 250 6.69 9.12 -8.06
CA ILE A 250 7.14 10.24 -7.24
C ILE A 250 8.53 9.97 -6.69
N GLY A 251 8.76 8.82 -6.05
CA GLY A 251 10.06 8.49 -5.46
C GLY A 251 11.20 8.66 -6.43
N LEU A 252 11.09 8.10 -7.64
CA LEU A 252 12.09 8.23 -8.69
C LEU A 252 12.08 9.60 -9.35
N GLY A 253 10.91 10.06 -9.83
CA GLY A 253 10.79 11.28 -10.62
C GLY A 253 11.17 12.53 -9.83
N TYR A 254 10.70 12.61 -8.59
CA TYR A 254 11.03 13.71 -7.68
C TYR A 254 12.50 13.67 -7.24
N GLN A 255 13.06 12.48 -6.99
CA GLN A 255 14.48 12.36 -6.66
C GLN A 255 15.38 12.81 -7.81
N LEU A 256 15.09 12.39 -9.04
CA LEU A 256 15.81 12.84 -10.24
C LEU A 256 15.68 14.36 -10.43
N TYR A 257 14.48 14.89 -10.22
CA TYR A 257 14.23 16.32 -10.30
C TYR A 257 15.05 17.12 -9.27
N LEU A 258 15.13 16.66 -8.01
CA LEU A 258 15.94 17.32 -6.98
C LEU A 258 17.46 17.16 -7.20
N ILE A 259 17.91 16.07 -7.81
CA ILE A 259 19.32 15.91 -8.21
C ILE A 259 19.69 16.98 -9.23
N GLY A 260 18.88 17.16 -10.28
CA GLY A 260 19.11 18.22 -11.28
C GLY A 260 19.10 19.61 -10.64
N PHE A 261 18.15 19.86 -9.74
CA PHE A 261 18.07 21.13 -9.04
C PHE A 261 19.27 21.40 -8.12
N ARG A 262 19.79 20.40 -7.40
CA ARG A 262 21.00 20.54 -6.58
C ARG A 262 22.19 21.03 -7.40
N ASP A 263 22.36 20.47 -8.59
CA ASP A 263 23.49 20.80 -9.47
C ASP A 263 23.33 22.21 -10.07
N ASP A 264 22.09 22.59 -10.43
CA ASP A 264 21.76 23.96 -10.85
C ASP A 264 21.95 24.96 -9.70
N PHE A 265 21.49 24.65 -8.50
CA PHE A 265 21.61 25.52 -7.31
C PHE A 265 23.06 25.95 -7.09
N LYS A 266 24.01 25.00 -7.20
CA LYS A 266 25.44 25.32 -7.09
C LYS A 266 25.90 26.33 -8.14
N ARG A 267 25.46 26.20 -9.39
CA ARG A 267 25.80 27.14 -10.48
C ARG A 267 25.18 28.52 -10.25
N TRP A 268 23.90 28.57 -9.90
CA TRP A 268 23.20 29.83 -9.62
C TRP A 268 23.79 30.57 -8.43
N LEU A 269 24.16 29.84 -7.39
CA LEU A 269 24.77 30.41 -6.20
C LEU A 269 26.16 31.00 -6.48
N GLN A 270 26.96 30.35 -7.33
CA GLN A 270 28.23 30.89 -7.82
C GLN A 270 28.04 32.17 -8.64
N PHE A 271 27.04 32.21 -9.53
CA PHE A 271 26.71 33.41 -10.31
C PHE A 271 26.25 34.56 -9.40
N GLY A 272 25.38 34.27 -8.42
CA GLY A 272 24.95 35.24 -7.42
C GLY A 272 26.11 35.80 -6.61
N ALA A 273 27.00 34.93 -6.12
CA ALA A 273 28.19 35.35 -5.39
C ALA A 273 29.12 36.24 -6.23
N TYR A 274 29.31 35.92 -7.53
CA TYR A 274 30.05 36.76 -8.46
C TYR A 274 29.42 38.15 -8.63
N SER A 275 28.09 38.23 -8.78
CA SER A 275 27.37 39.50 -8.98
C SER A 275 27.43 40.44 -7.78
N ILE A 276 27.59 39.90 -6.57
CA ILE A 276 27.63 40.65 -5.30
C ILE A 276 29.09 40.87 -4.83
N GLY A 277 30.08 40.32 -5.55
CA GLY A 277 31.50 40.39 -5.17
C GLY A 277 31.86 39.54 -3.94
N ALA A 278 31.03 38.56 -3.58
CA ALA A 278 31.27 37.67 -2.45
C ALA A 278 32.29 36.59 -2.81
N ALA A 279 33.43 36.56 -2.11
CA ALA A 279 34.53 35.62 -2.40
C ALA A 279 34.27 34.17 -1.94
N LYS A 280 33.25 33.93 -1.10
CA LYS A 280 32.94 32.61 -0.55
C LYS A 280 31.46 32.29 -0.66
N VAL A 281 31.19 31.10 -1.19
CA VAL A 281 29.86 30.48 -1.25
C VAL A 281 29.72 29.56 -0.03
N ASP A 282 28.86 29.93 0.91
CA ASP A 282 28.73 29.22 2.18
C ASP A 282 27.53 28.26 2.24
N TRP A 283 26.69 28.23 1.21
CA TRP A 283 25.48 27.41 1.18
C TRP A 283 25.62 26.20 0.26
N VAL A 284 25.14 25.05 0.73
CA VAL A 284 25.17 23.80 -0.03
C VAL A 284 23.81 23.12 0.01
N ALA A 285 23.32 22.77 -1.18
CA ALA A 285 22.16 21.91 -1.38
C ALA A 285 22.55 20.44 -1.21
N ARG A 286 21.81 19.71 -0.39
CA ARG A 286 21.96 18.27 -0.16
C ARG A 286 20.60 17.57 -0.32
N LEU A 287 20.63 16.36 -0.89
CA LEU A 287 19.48 15.47 -0.83
C LEU A 287 19.37 14.92 0.58
N GLY A 288 18.15 14.91 1.12
CA GLY A 288 17.90 14.38 2.45
C GLY A 288 17.46 12.91 2.40
N ASN A 289 17.25 12.33 3.59
CA ASN A 289 16.91 10.91 3.72
C ASN A 289 15.40 10.63 3.57
N GLY A 290 14.56 11.64 3.31
CA GLY A 290 13.12 11.45 3.11
C GLY A 290 12.80 10.44 1.99
N PHE A 291 13.63 10.37 0.95
CA PHE A 291 13.49 9.38 -0.12
C PHE A 291 13.68 7.94 0.36
N GLN A 292 14.51 7.68 1.37
CA GLN A 292 14.69 6.34 1.92
C GLN A 292 13.37 5.81 2.51
N LEU A 293 12.61 6.67 3.20
CA LEU A 293 11.29 6.31 3.72
C LEU A 293 10.31 5.98 2.59
N VAL A 294 10.33 6.77 1.50
CA VAL A 294 9.50 6.51 0.32
C VAL A 294 9.86 5.17 -0.32
N TRP A 295 11.15 4.86 -0.47
CA TRP A 295 11.61 3.59 -1.04
C TRP A 295 11.27 2.39 -0.16
N VAL A 296 11.38 2.51 1.17
CA VAL A 296 10.94 1.46 2.10
C VAL A 296 9.42 1.27 1.99
N GLY A 297 8.64 2.35 1.93
CA GLY A 297 7.19 2.28 1.70
C GLY A 297 6.83 1.58 0.38
N CYS A 298 7.52 1.93 -0.71
CA CYS A 298 7.35 1.29 -2.02
C CYS A 298 7.67 -0.21 -1.96
N ALA A 299 8.72 -0.62 -1.23
CA ALA A 299 9.05 -2.02 -1.06
C ALA A 299 7.94 -2.78 -0.30
N CYS A 300 7.37 -2.18 0.75
CA CYS A 300 6.21 -2.74 1.44
C CYS A 300 4.99 -2.86 0.52
N GLU A 301 4.71 -1.84 -0.31
CA GLU A 301 3.62 -1.87 -1.28
C GLU A 301 3.83 -2.92 -2.39
N ALA A 302 5.06 -3.10 -2.87
CA ALA A 302 5.38 -4.16 -3.83
C ALA A 302 5.12 -5.55 -3.23
N LEU A 303 5.55 -5.77 -1.99
CA LEU A 303 5.28 -7.02 -1.27
C LEU A 303 3.79 -7.22 -1.01
N LEU A 304 3.04 -6.15 -0.75
CA LEU A 304 1.58 -6.19 -0.62
C LEU A 304 0.88 -6.64 -1.90
N VAL A 305 1.25 -6.09 -3.06
CA VAL A 305 0.66 -6.48 -4.35
C VAL A 305 0.86 -7.98 -4.58
N ILE A 306 2.07 -8.48 -4.30
CA ILE A 306 2.38 -9.91 -4.40
C ILE A 306 1.55 -10.71 -3.40
N ALA A 307 1.50 -10.27 -2.13
CA ALA A 307 0.79 -10.97 -1.08
C ALA A 307 -0.73 -11.07 -1.35
N VAL A 308 -1.35 -10.00 -1.87
CA VAL A 308 -2.76 -10.00 -2.26
C VAL A 308 -3.01 -10.97 -3.42
N LYS A 309 -2.13 -11.00 -4.43
CA LYS A 309 -2.23 -11.96 -5.54
C LYS A 309 -2.02 -13.40 -5.11
N VAL A 310 -1.06 -13.67 -4.22
CA VAL A 310 -0.87 -15.00 -3.63
C VAL A 310 -2.08 -15.41 -2.79
N SER A 311 -2.69 -14.48 -2.06
CA SER A 311 -3.92 -14.75 -1.29
C SER A 311 -5.07 -15.20 -2.19
N LEU A 312 -5.27 -14.52 -3.32
CA LEU A 312 -6.23 -14.93 -4.36
C LEU A 312 -5.90 -16.29 -4.96
N HIS A 313 -4.63 -16.54 -5.27
CA HIS A 313 -4.21 -17.83 -5.83
C HIS A 313 -4.48 -19.01 -4.88
N ASN A 314 -4.37 -18.77 -3.57
CA ASN A 314 -4.63 -19.75 -2.53
C ASN A 314 -6.13 -19.94 -2.20
N GLY A 315 -7.05 -19.32 -2.96
CA GLY A 315 -8.50 -19.47 -2.76
C GLY A 315 -9.01 -18.78 -1.49
N LEU A 316 -8.36 -17.69 -1.05
CA LEU A 316 -8.82 -16.95 0.13
C LEU A 316 -10.20 -16.31 -0.10
N ASP A 317 -10.53 -15.99 -1.35
CA ASP A 317 -11.86 -15.56 -1.78
C ASP A 317 -12.92 -16.65 -1.55
N GLU A 318 -12.62 -17.90 -1.92
CA GLU A 318 -13.52 -19.04 -1.70
C GLU A 318 -13.77 -19.28 -0.21
N ARG A 319 -12.76 -19.08 0.65
CA ARG A 319 -12.93 -19.19 2.12
C ARG A 319 -13.81 -18.10 2.71
N VAL A 320 -13.80 -16.90 2.13
CA VAL A 320 -14.67 -15.80 2.54
C VAL A 320 -16.10 -16.06 2.08
N GLU A 321 -16.26 -16.51 0.84
CA GLU A 321 -17.57 -16.80 0.23
C GLU A 321 -18.24 -18.01 0.91
N TRP A 322 -17.48 -19.08 1.17
CA TRP A 322 -17.95 -20.37 1.67
C TRP A 322 -17.16 -20.82 2.92
N PRO A 323 -17.46 -20.26 4.11
CA PRO A 323 -16.76 -20.66 5.33
C PRO A 323 -17.08 -22.12 5.68
N ALA A 324 -16.04 -22.93 5.96
CA ALA A 324 -16.20 -24.32 6.36
C ALA A 324 -17.03 -24.45 7.65
N GLY A 325 -18.12 -25.21 7.60
CA GLY A 325 -19.02 -25.44 8.74
C GLY A 325 -20.12 -24.39 8.94
N GLY A 326 -20.60 -23.77 7.85
CA GLY A 326 -21.79 -22.93 7.86
C GLY A 326 -23.07 -23.75 7.71
N ASP A 327 -23.97 -23.66 8.71
CA ASP A 327 -25.37 -24.05 8.53
C ASP A 327 -25.96 -23.24 7.37
N SER A 328 -26.62 -23.93 6.43
CA SER A 328 -27.29 -23.35 5.26
C SER A 328 -28.32 -22.25 5.57
N LYS A 329 -28.64 -22.05 6.86
CA LYS A 329 -29.59 -21.06 7.37
C LYS A 329 -29.00 -19.67 7.63
N GLU A 330 -27.68 -19.52 7.76
CA GLU A 330 -27.04 -18.19 7.87
C GLU A 330 -26.61 -17.61 6.51
N GLN A 331 -26.92 -18.31 5.42
CA GLN A 331 -26.53 -17.94 4.06
C GLN A 331 -27.49 -16.93 3.39
N TYR A 332 -28.62 -16.59 4.03
CA TYR A 332 -29.58 -15.59 3.55
C TYR A 332 -29.99 -14.62 4.65
#